data_AF-A0A260Z273-F1
#
_entry.id   AF-A0A260Z273-F1
#
_cell.length_a   1.000
_cell.length_b   1.000
_cell.length_c   1.000
_cell.angle_alpha   90.00
_cell.angle_beta   90.00
_cell.angle_gamma   90.00
#
_symmetry.space_group_name_H-M   'P 1'
#
loop_
_entity.id
_entity.type
_entity.pdbx_description
1 polymer ?
#
loop_
_entity_poly.entity_id
_entity_poly.type
_entity_poly.pdbx_seq_one_letter_code
_entity_poly.pdbx_strand_id
1 'polypeptide(L)'
;ANQVLTALCDAYERGDVSGDSCNRLCYDRNWLVTDFYEGHKTDGGQSAVYKSTKPFMEQFSEPKEHLTDTEFSDRVVDVVNDELRLGWPKHYSRHLMETVWPTLLRTKGAGMSGADRRSLWALLKQPEFILFRVLPLTRVTPKLIGTCGHMYQTESLVAFKMKGYYTNLKAKILVHVMGTLKLLYEFLDEPLQWC
;
A
#
# COMPACT_ATOMS: atom_id res chain seq x y z
N ALA A 1 1.09 -18.66 8.76
CA ALA A 1 0.47 -17.33 8.81
C ALA A 1 0.64 -16.63 10.16
N ASN A 2 0.21 -17.23 11.29
CA ASN A 2 0.35 -16.59 12.61
C ASN A 2 1.81 -16.22 12.96
N GLN A 3 2.77 -17.07 12.62
CA GLN A 3 4.20 -16.75 12.80
C GLN A 3 4.64 -15.45 12.10
N VAL A 4 4.07 -15.16 10.92
CA VAL A 4 4.38 -13.92 10.18
C VAL A 4 3.85 -12.70 10.92
N LEU A 5 2.60 -12.76 11.38
CA LEU A 5 1.98 -11.67 12.15
C LEU A 5 2.67 -11.50 13.52
N THR A 6 3.04 -12.59 14.19
CA THR A 6 3.83 -12.54 15.42
C THR A 6 5.17 -11.85 15.19
N ALA A 7 5.93 -12.24 14.17
CA ALA A 7 7.21 -11.61 13.85
C ALA A 7 7.08 -10.11 13.54
N LEU A 8 6.05 -9.73 12.78
CA LEU A 8 5.75 -8.33 12.49
C LEU A 8 5.43 -7.54 13.78
N CYS A 9 4.60 -8.09 14.66
CA CYS A 9 4.23 -7.43 15.90
C CYS A 9 5.38 -7.35 16.90
N ASP A 10 6.24 -8.36 16.96
CA ASP A 10 7.47 -8.30 17.75
C ASP A 10 8.42 -7.22 17.22
N ALA A 11 8.54 -7.06 15.89
CA ALA A 11 9.32 -5.98 15.29
C ALA A 11 8.71 -4.60 15.60
N TYR A 12 7.38 -4.48 15.59
CA TYR A 12 6.69 -3.25 15.95
C TYR A 12 6.92 -2.86 17.41
N GLU A 13 6.83 -3.81 18.34
CA GLU A 13 7.07 -3.59 19.77
C GLU A 13 8.52 -3.19 20.08
N ARG A 14 9.48 -3.70 19.30
CA ARG A 14 10.89 -3.27 19.38
C ARG A 14 11.14 -1.89 18.76
N GLY A 15 10.19 -1.33 18.02
CA GLY A 15 10.35 -0.08 17.28
C GLY A 15 11.18 -0.23 16.00
N ASP A 16 11.29 -1.45 15.45
CA ASP A 16 12.00 -1.71 14.19
C ASP A 16 11.15 -1.33 12.96
N VAL A 17 9.82 -1.36 13.13
CA VAL A 17 8.82 -1.04 12.09
C VAL A 17 7.71 -0.16 12.68
N SER A 18 6.96 0.50 11.80
CA SER A 18 5.86 1.38 12.19
C SER A 18 4.72 1.34 11.16
N GLY A 19 3.62 1.99 11.50
CA GLY A 19 2.43 2.08 10.66
C GLY A 19 1.20 2.47 11.46
N ASP A 20 0.20 3.04 10.80
CA ASP A 20 -1.00 3.56 11.44
C ASP A 20 -1.97 2.46 11.90
N SER A 21 -1.89 1.26 11.31
CA SER A 21 -2.69 0.11 11.72
C SER A 21 -1.95 -0.87 12.64
N CYS A 22 -0.64 -0.70 12.87
CA CYS A 22 0.15 -1.60 13.71
C CYS A 22 -0.43 -1.78 15.12
N ASN A 23 -0.82 -0.69 15.78
CA ASN A 23 -1.40 -0.77 17.12
C ASN A 23 -2.66 -1.65 17.11
N ARG A 24 -3.58 -1.42 16.17
CA ARG A 24 -4.79 -2.24 16.04
C ARG A 24 -4.48 -3.71 15.72
N LEU A 25 -3.50 -3.97 14.87
CA LEU A 25 -3.13 -5.33 14.47
C LEU A 25 -2.47 -6.09 15.62
N CYS A 26 -1.61 -5.43 16.41
CA CYS A 26 -0.73 -6.07 17.38
C CYS A 26 -1.21 -6.01 18.82
N TYR A 27 -2.29 -5.27 19.13
CA TYR A 27 -2.78 -5.08 20.49
C TYR A 27 -3.12 -6.39 21.22
N ASP A 28 -4.09 -7.17 20.71
CA ASP A 28 -4.53 -8.42 21.36
C ASP A 28 -3.85 -9.69 20.80
N ARG A 29 -3.17 -9.57 19.67
CA ARG A 29 -2.54 -10.67 18.90
C ARG A 29 -3.44 -11.90 18.66
N ASN A 30 -4.75 -11.73 18.76
CA ASN A 30 -5.73 -12.80 18.61
C ASN A 30 -6.29 -12.79 17.18
N TRP A 31 -5.50 -13.32 16.25
CA TRP A 31 -5.87 -13.35 14.84
C TRP A 31 -6.49 -14.70 14.47
N LEU A 32 -7.68 -14.64 13.87
CA LEU A 32 -8.22 -15.77 13.11
C LEU A 32 -7.80 -15.59 11.65
N VAL A 33 -6.70 -16.22 11.26
CA VAL A 33 -6.26 -16.21 9.86
C VAL A 33 -7.04 -17.28 9.10
N THR A 34 -8.02 -16.87 8.28
CA THR A 34 -8.83 -17.83 7.53
C THR A 34 -8.14 -18.33 6.27
N ASP A 35 -7.19 -17.57 5.73
CA ASP A 35 -6.53 -17.90 4.47
C ASP A 35 -5.11 -17.32 4.41
N PHE A 36 -4.17 -18.05 3.82
CA PHE A 36 -2.79 -17.62 3.60
C PHE A 36 -2.33 -18.19 2.27
N TYR A 37 -2.73 -17.54 1.20
CA TYR A 37 -2.27 -17.91 -0.14
C TYR A 37 -0.78 -17.58 -0.33
N GLU A 38 -0.08 -18.40 -1.11
CA GLU A 38 1.12 -18.02 -1.90
C GLU A 38 0.74 -16.97 -2.99
N GLY A 39 0.01 -15.94 -2.55
CA GLY A 39 -0.81 -14.99 -3.31
C GLY A 39 -1.61 -14.00 -2.43
N HIS A 40 -1.29 -13.91 -1.13
CA HIS A 40 -1.47 -12.72 -0.28
C HIS A 40 -2.89 -12.20 0.02
N LYS A 41 -3.74 -12.95 0.74
CA LYS A 41 -4.91 -12.40 1.45
C LYS A 41 -5.23 -13.22 2.71
N THR A 42 -5.45 -12.55 3.84
CA THR A 42 -6.03 -13.13 5.07
C THR A 42 -7.42 -12.53 5.29
N ASP A 43 -8.45 -13.35 5.46
CA ASP A 43 -9.78 -12.92 5.92
C ASP A 43 -9.94 -13.34 7.39
N GLY A 44 -10.82 -12.70 8.15
CA GLY A 44 -10.89 -12.89 9.60
C GLY A 44 -11.90 -11.99 10.26
N GLY A 45 -13.18 -12.38 10.22
CA GLY A 45 -14.29 -12.01 11.13
C GLY A 45 -14.74 -10.54 11.17
N GLN A 46 -13.80 -9.60 11.09
CA GLN A 46 -13.92 -8.21 10.68
C GLN A 46 -12.92 -8.03 9.52
N SER A 47 -13.25 -8.59 8.35
CA SER A 47 -12.37 -8.89 7.20
C SER A 47 -11.34 -7.81 6.83
N ALA A 48 -10.21 -7.77 7.53
CA ALA A 48 -9.08 -6.92 7.22
C ALA A 48 -8.06 -7.74 6.42
N VAL A 49 -7.90 -7.40 5.14
CA VAL A 49 -6.97 -8.08 4.25
C VAL A 49 -5.62 -7.36 4.30
N TYR A 50 -4.64 -7.98 4.94
CA TYR A 50 -3.24 -7.54 4.91
C TYR A 50 -2.51 -8.23 3.77
N LYS A 51 -1.81 -7.45 2.95
CA LYS A 51 -1.04 -7.92 1.80
C LYS A 51 0.44 -7.62 1.99
N SER A 52 1.25 -8.58 1.54
CA SER A 52 2.71 -8.64 1.41
C SER A 52 3.07 -8.87 -0.07
N THR A 53 4.31 -8.69 -0.50
CA THR A 53 4.93 -9.55 -1.56
C THR A 53 5.91 -10.55 -0.97
N LYS A 54 6.37 -10.31 0.25
CA LYS A 54 7.22 -11.21 1.04
C LYS A 54 6.61 -11.38 2.43
N PRO A 55 6.74 -12.57 3.03
CA PRO A 55 6.19 -12.81 4.36
C PRO A 55 6.92 -12.02 5.46
N PHE A 56 8.24 -11.87 5.38
CA PHE A 56 9.03 -11.26 6.46
C PHE A 56 9.67 -9.92 6.05
N MET A 57 9.83 -9.02 7.01
CA MET A 57 10.39 -7.69 6.81
C MET A 57 11.83 -7.75 6.32
N GLU A 58 12.61 -8.68 6.86
CA GLU A 58 14.04 -8.89 6.60
C GLU A 58 14.33 -9.33 5.15
N GLN A 59 13.30 -9.73 4.41
CA GLN A 59 13.41 -10.10 3.00
C GLN A 59 13.36 -8.88 2.07
N PHE A 60 13.01 -7.70 2.58
CA PHE A 60 13.06 -6.45 1.85
C PHE A 60 14.44 -5.82 1.97
N SER A 61 14.89 -5.15 0.90
CA SER A 61 16.08 -4.32 0.96
C SER A 61 15.89 -3.19 1.97
N GLU A 62 16.91 -2.87 2.74
CA GLU A 62 16.92 -1.71 3.63
C GLU A 62 17.14 -0.40 2.86
N PRO A 63 16.63 0.74 3.36
CA PRO A 63 17.06 2.05 2.88
C PRO A 63 18.53 2.27 3.25
N LYS A 64 19.23 3.13 2.50
CA LYS A 64 20.61 3.50 2.87
C LYS A 64 20.61 4.17 4.25
N GLU A 65 21.59 3.79 5.06
CA GLU A 65 21.80 4.40 6.37
C GLU A 65 22.19 5.88 6.24
N HIS A 66 21.89 6.66 7.28
CA HIS A 66 22.30 8.06 7.45
C HIS A 66 21.82 9.06 6.38
N LEU A 67 20.77 8.75 5.62
CA LEU A 67 20.15 9.74 4.72
C LEU A 67 19.52 10.90 5.52
N THR A 68 19.63 12.11 5.01
CA THR A 68 18.79 13.23 5.49
C THR A 68 17.32 13.01 5.10
N ASP A 69 16.38 13.70 5.77
CA ASP A 69 14.95 13.61 5.44
C ASP A 69 14.67 14.01 3.97
N THR A 70 15.40 15.01 3.47
CA THR A 70 15.29 15.49 2.09
C THR A 70 15.81 14.46 1.08
N GLU A 71 16.99 13.87 1.35
CA GLU A 71 17.54 12.84 0.46
C GLU A 71 16.66 11.60 0.44
N PHE A 72 16.10 11.20 1.59
CA PHE A 72 15.16 10.09 1.63
C PHE A 72 13.89 10.40 0.82
N SER A 73 13.33 11.60 0.97
CA SER A 73 12.15 12.03 0.20
C SER A 73 12.41 12.04 -1.30
N ASP A 74 13.57 12.53 -1.75
CA ASP A 74 13.96 12.52 -3.16
C ASP A 74 14.07 11.09 -3.71
N ARG A 75 14.58 10.15 -2.92
CA ARG A 75 14.64 8.73 -3.30
C ARG A 75 13.27 8.10 -3.41
N VAL A 76 12.33 8.48 -2.55
CA VAL A 76 10.93 8.03 -2.65
C VAL A 76 10.31 8.53 -3.96
N VAL A 77 10.53 9.80 -4.32
CA VAL A 77 10.09 10.35 -5.62
C VAL A 77 10.68 9.56 -6.78
N ASP A 78 11.99 9.28 -6.75
CA ASP A 78 12.67 8.52 -7.80
C ASP A 78 12.04 7.13 -7.97
N VAL A 79 11.78 6.40 -6.87
CA VAL A 79 11.14 5.07 -6.91
C VAL A 79 9.71 5.14 -7.46
N VAL A 80 8.89 6.09 -7.00
CA VAL A 80 7.50 6.23 -7.49
C VAL A 80 7.49 6.56 -8.99
N ASN A 81 8.41 7.41 -9.45
CA ASN A 81 8.54 7.74 -10.87
C ASN A 81 9.01 6.57 -11.71
N ASP A 82 9.91 5.74 -11.20
CA ASP A 82 10.36 4.54 -11.90
C ASP A 82 9.26 3.51 -12.06
N GLU A 83 8.38 3.36 -11.05
CA GLU A 83 7.29 2.40 -11.07
C GLU A 83 6.08 2.90 -11.89
N LEU A 84 5.63 4.15 -11.68
CA LEU A 84 4.41 4.66 -12.32
C LEU A 84 4.66 5.48 -13.59
N ARG A 85 5.90 5.90 -13.86
CA ARG A 85 6.27 6.74 -15.02
C ARG A 85 5.49 8.05 -15.14
N LEU A 86 4.99 8.59 -14.02
CA LEU A 86 4.21 9.83 -13.98
C LEU A 86 5.05 11.12 -14.00
N GLY A 87 6.36 11.02 -13.76
CA GLY A 87 7.26 12.19 -13.85
C GLY A 87 7.06 13.23 -12.74
N TRP A 88 6.73 12.78 -11.52
CA TRP A 88 6.57 13.61 -10.33
C TRP A 88 7.80 14.52 -10.08
N PRO A 89 7.66 15.85 -10.09
CA PRO A 89 8.74 16.78 -9.82
C PRO A 89 9.22 16.72 -8.37
N LYS A 90 10.54 16.78 -8.15
CA LYS A 90 11.14 16.69 -6.80
C LYS A 90 10.70 17.79 -5.83
N HIS A 91 10.34 18.97 -6.32
CA HIS A 91 9.85 20.06 -5.46
C HIS A 91 8.49 19.76 -4.80
N TYR A 92 7.72 18.81 -5.33
CA TYR A 92 6.49 18.29 -4.73
C TYR A 92 6.73 17.03 -3.88
N SER A 93 7.98 16.74 -3.49
CA SER A 93 8.32 15.57 -2.67
C SER A 93 7.53 15.52 -1.37
N ARG A 94 7.29 16.67 -0.72
CA ARG A 94 6.45 16.73 0.50
C ARG A 94 5.05 16.17 0.27
N HIS A 95 4.36 16.61 -0.78
CA HIS A 95 3.00 16.15 -1.08
C HIS A 95 2.98 14.65 -1.38
N LEU A 96 3.97 14.17 -2.14
CA LEU A 96 4.10 12.75 -2.43
C LEU A 96 4.35 11.95 -1.14
N MET A 97 5.23 12.43 -0.27
CA MET A 97 5.52 11.81 1.04
C MET A 97 4.28 11.73 1.92
N GLU A 98 3.49 12.81 2.01
CA GLU A 98 2.22 12.82 2.74
C GLU A 98 1.19 11.87 2.11
N THR A 99 1.22 11.71 0.80
CA THR A 99 0.37 10.76 0.06
C THR A 99 0.77 9.33 0.39
N VAL A 100 2.06 8.99 0.28
CA VAL A 100 2.54 7.61 0.47
C VAL A 100 2.65 7.18 1.94
N TRP A 101 2.85 8.13 2.85
CA TRP A 101 2.97 7.89 4.29
C TRP A 101 2.14 8.90 5.12
N PRO A 102 0.81 8.70 5.24
CA PRO A 102 -0.11 9.66 5.87
C PRO A 102 0.18 9.94 7.34
N THR A 103 0.92 9.07 8.01
CA THR A 103 1.36 9.28 9.39
C THR A 103 2.11 10.60 9.53
N LEU A 104 2.79 11.07 8.47
CA LEU A 104 3.43 12.40 8.41
C LEU A 104 2.46 13.57 8.62
N LEU A 105 1.22 13.46 8.13
CA LEU A 105 0.20 14.50 8.33
C LEU A 105 -0.17 14.66 9.81
N ARG A 106 -0.04 13.58 10.59
CA ARG A 106 -0.36 13.57 12.03
C ARG A 106 0.79 14.10 12.88
N THR A 107 2.02 14.03 12.39
CA THR A 107 3.22 14.39 13.16
C THR A 107 3.78 15.77 12.80
N LYS A 108 3.02 16.61 12.07
CA LYS A 108 3.33 17.99 11.62
C LYS A 108 4.65 18.57 12.15
N GLY A 109 5.74 18.30 11.43
CA GLY A 109 7.06 18.87 11.68
C GLY A 109 8.07 17.96 12.39
N ALA A 110 7.63 16.82 12.95
CA ALA A 110 8.56 15.77 13.36
C ALA A 110 9.05 15.01 12.11
N GLY A 111 10.37 14.85 11.99
CA GLY A 111 10.99 14.02 10.95
C GLY A 111 10.56 12.56 11.06
N MET A 112 10.79 11.79 9.99
CA MET A 112 10.47 10.36 9.99
C MET A 112 11.43 9.60 10.89
N SER A 113 10.89 8.71 11.74
CA SER A 113 11.72 7.78 12.50
C SER A 113 12.42 6.78 11.58
N GLY A 114 13.46 6.11 12.09
CA GLY A 114 14.10 5.00 11.37
C GLY A 114 13.09 3.91 10.99
N ALA A 115 12.17 3.58 11.89
CA ALA A 115 11.09 2.62 11.69
C ALA A 115 10.13 3.03 10.56
N ASP A 116 9.78 4.32 10.48
CA ASP A 116 8.94 4.87 9.40
C ASP A 116 9.62 4.74 8.05
N ARG A 117 10.90 5.11 7.98
CA ARG A 117 11.69 5.01 6.74
C ARG A 117 11.82 3.56 6.30
N ARG A 118 12.08 2.66 7.24
CA ARG A 118 12.20 1.21 6.99
C ARG A 118 10.91 0.64 6.42
N SER A 119 9.80 0.91 7.10
CA SER A 119 8.47 0.41 6.75
C SER A 119 8.01 0.96 5.40
N LEU A 120 8.12 2.27 5.20
CA LEU A 120 7.80 2.90 3.92
C LEU A 120 8.67 2.33 2.79
N TRP A 121 9.97 2.17 3.02
CA TRP A 121 10.87 1.65 1.99
C TRP A 121 10.50 0.22 1.56
N ALA A 122 10.16 -0.66 2.51
CA ALA A 122 9.68 -2.01 2.21
C ALA A 122 8.34 -2.01 1.43
N LEU A 123 7.44 -1.07 1.74
CA LEU A 123 6.18 -0.90 1.02
C LEU A 123 6.40 -0.38 -0.42
N LEU A 124 7.35 0.54 -0.62
CA LEU A 124 7.69 1.04 -1.96
C LEU A 124 8.35 -0.01 -2.85
N LYS A 125 8.85 -1.13 -2.30
CA LYS A 125 9.30 -2.28 -3.10
C LYS A 125 8.15 -3.14 -3.63
N GLN A 126 6.91 -2.73 -3.39
CA GLN A 126 5.71 -3.44 -3.81
C GLN A 126 4.94 -2.53 -4.79
N PRO A 127 5.00 -2.79 -6.10
CA PRO A 127 4.37 -1.93 -7.10
C PRO A 127 2.86 -1.74 -6.87
N GLU A 128 2.17 -2.78 -6.38
CA GLU A 128 0.73 -2.70 -6.03
C GLU A 128 0.46 -1.66 -4.94
N PHE A 129 1.33 -1.55 -3.93
CA PHE A 129 1.19 -0.54 -2.89
C PHE A 129 1.29 0.88 -3.47
N ILE A 130 2.31 1.14 -4.29
CA ILE A 130 2.50 2.45 -4.94
C ILE A 130 1.29 2.81 -5.78
N LEU A 131 0.81 1.85 -6.60
CA LEU A 131 -0.36 2.03 -7.44
C LEU A 131 -1.61 2.42 -6.63
N PHE A 132 -1.92 1.67 -5.56
CA PHE A 132 -3.12 1.91 -4.75
C PHE A 132 -3.04 3.20 -3.94
N ARG A 133 -1.82 3.63 -3.60
CA ARG A 133 -1.58 4.80 -2.77
C ARG A 133 -1.59 6.11 -3.57
N VAL A 134 -1.04 6.09 -4.78
CA VAL A 134 -0.91 7.28 -5.64
C VAL A 134 -2.13 7.47 -6.55
N LEU A 135 -2.81 6.39 -6.95
CA LEU A 135 -3.96 6.45 -7.86
C LEU A 135 -5.33 6.16 -7.22
N PRO A 136 -5.64 6.51 -5.96
CA PRO A 136 -6.93 6.18 -5.35
C PRO A 136 -8.11 6.94 -5.99
N LEU A 137 -7.84 8.09 -6.63
CA LEU A 137 -8.85 8.91 -7.29
C LEU A 137 -9.38 8.32 -8.60
N THR A 138 -8.65 7.36 -9.19
CA THR A 138 -9.07 6.67 -10.42
C THR A 138 -10.35 5.84 -10.24
N ARG A 139 -10.75 5.52 -8.99
CA ARG A 139 -11.84 4.61 -8.63
C ARG A 139 -11.70 3.18 -9.16
N VAL A 140 -10.58 2.85 -9.80
CA VAL A 140 -10.28 1.49 -10.31
C VAL A 140 -9.30 0.74 -9.41
N THR A 141 -8.68 1.44 -8.44
CA THR A 141 -7.80 0.86 -7.43
C THR A 141 -8.53 0.74 -6.07
N PRO A 142 -8.29 -0.32 -5.30
CA PRO A 142 -8.81 -0.44 -3.95
C PRO A 142 -8.19 0.61 -3.01
N LYS A 143 -8.98 1.11 -2.07
CA LYS A 143 -8.49 2.02 -1.04
C LYS A 143 -7.59 1.30 -0.04
N LEU A 144 -6.47 1.93 0.30
CA LEU A 144 -5.61 1.53 1.40
C LEU A 144 -6.16 2.07 2.72
N ILE A 145 -6.46 1.17 3.65
CA ILE A 145 -7.01 1.50 4.98
C ILE A 145 -5.90 1.84 5.97
N GLY A 146 -4.77 1.15 5.90
CA GLY A 146 -3.64 1.37 6.79
C GLY A 146 -2.43 0.52 6.43
N THR A 147 -1.33 0.73 7.15
CA THR A 147 -0.06 0.04 6.97
C THR A 147 0.50 -0.43 8.31
N CYS A 148 1.24 -1.53 8.27
CA CYS A 148 2.09 -1.95 9.37
C CYS A 148 3.35 -2.65 8.85
N GLY A 149 4.52 -2.03 9.04
CA GLY A 149 5.79 -2.52 8.51
C GLY A 149 5.74 -2.67 6.99
N HIS A 150 6.10 -3.86 6.49
CA HIS A 150 6.01 -4.21 5.07
C HIS A 150 4.60 -4.61 4.61
N MET A 151 3.62 -4.70 5.51
CA MET A 151 2.26 -5.10 5.18
C MET A 151 1.35 -3.90 5.03
N TYR A 152 0.43 -3.95 4.07
CA TYR A 152 -0.61 -2.94 3.89
C TYR A 152 -2.00 -3.56 3.88
N GLN A 153 -2.97 -2.83 4.41
CA GLN A 153 -4.37 -3.23 4.49
C GLN A 153 -5.17 -2.55 3.38
N THR A 154 -5.94 -3.34 2.64
CA THR A 154 -6.91 -2.81 1.66
C THR A 154 -8.34 -2.90 2.18
N GLU A 155 -9.24 -2.13 1.57
CA GLU A 155 -10.68 -2.36 1.75
C GLU A 155 -11.10 -3.76 1.34
N SER A 156 -12.16 -4.27 1.98
CA SER A 156 -12.74 -5.57 1.63
C SER A 156 -13.45 -5.44 0.29
N LEU A 157 -12.97 -6.19 -0.69
CA LEU A 157 -13.58 -6.27 -2.01
C LEU A 157 -14.40 -7.54 -2.09
N VAL A 158 -15.65 -7.40 -2.50
CA VAL A 158 -16.47 -8.57 -2.83
C VAL A 158 -15.86 -9.22 -4.06
N ALA A 159 -15.48 -10.49 -3.94
CA ALA A 159 -14.99 -11.25 -5.09
C ALA A 159 -16.00 -11.13 -6.23
N PHE A 160 -15.51 -10.80 -7.43
CA PHE A 160 -16.35 -10.72 -8.61
C PHE A 160 -16.90 -12.11 -8.93
N LYS A 161 -18.06 -12.44 -8.38
CA LYS A 161 -18.78 -13.69 -8.64
C LYS A 161 -19.67 -13.47 -9.85
N MET A 162 -19.20 -13.92 -11.01
CA MET A 162 -20.07 -14.07 -12.18
C MET A 162 -21.19 -15.05 -11.82
N LYS A 163 -22.43 -14.56 -11.65
CA LYS A 163 -23.59 -15.46 -11.58
C LYS A 163 -23.59 -16.31 -12.86
N GLY A 164 -23.88 -17.61 -12.75
CA GLY A 164 -23.77 -18.57 -13.86
C GLY A 164 -24.56 -18.22 -15.13
N TYR A 165 -25.50 -17.28 -15.06
CA TYR A 165 -26.21 -16.73 -16.22
C TYR A 165 -25.39 -15.73 -17.06
N TYR A 166 -24.36 -15.08 -16.49
CA TYR A 166 -23.54 -14.06 -17.17
C TYR A 166 -22.32 -14.62 -17.92
N THR A 167 -21.99 -15.90 -17.74
CA THR A 167 -20.87 -16.56 -18.43
C THR A 167 -21.06 -16.62 -19.95
N ASN A 168 -22.31 -16.57 -20.43
CA ASN A 168 -22.63 -16.55 -21.86
C ASN A 168 -22.45 -15.18 -22.54
N LEU A 169 -22.23 -14.08 -21.81
CA LEU A 169 -21.98 -12.76 -22.39
C LEU A 169 -20.52 -12.33 -22.19
N LYS A 170 -19.62 -12.91 -22.97
CA LYS A 170 -18.22 -12.42 -23.13
C LYS A 170 -18.18 -10.91 -23.41
N ALA A 171 -19.18 -10.39 -24.12
CA ALA A 171 -19.33 -8.97 -24.41
C ALA A 171 -19.48 -8.08 -23.17
N LYS A 172 -20.14 -8.53 -22.09
CA LYS A 172 -20.30 -7.71 -20.87
C LYS A 172 -18.99 -7.58 -20.09
N ILE A 173 -18.18 -8.64 -20.03
CA ILE A 173 -16.82 -8.56 -19.44
C ILE A 173 -16.00 -7.53 -20.20
N LEU A 174 -16.00 -7.61 -21.53
CA LEU A 174 -15.29 -6.67 -22.38
C LEU A 174 -15.76 -5.22 -22.14
N VAL A 175 -17.07 -4.98 -22.06
CA VAL A 175 -17.62 -3.64 -21.76
C VAL A 175 -17.16 -3.11 -20.41
N HIS A 176 -17.14 -3.94 -19.35
CA HIS A 176 -16.66 -3.50 -18.03
C HIS A 176 -15.15 -3.24 -18.01
N VAL A 177 -14.35 -4.07 -18.68
CA VAL A 177 -12.90 -3.85 -18.82
C VAL A 177 -12.62 -2.58 -19.62
N MET A 178 -13.31 -2.38 -20.75
CA MET A 178 -13.20 -1.17 -21.56
C MET A 178 -13.64 0.07 -20.77
N GLY A 179 -14.70 -0.01 -19.96
CA GLY A 179 -15.12 1.08 -19.09
C GLY A 179 -14.08 1.40 -18.02
N THR A 180 -13.44 0.39 -17.43
CA THR A 180 -12.36 0.56 -16.44
C THR A 180 -11.13 1.21 -17.09
N LEU A 181 -10.74 0.74 -18.28
CA LEU A 181 -9.65 1.33 -19.06
C LEU A 181 -9.95 2.77 -19.45
N LYS A 182 -11.20 3.06 -19.84
CA LYS A 182 -11.64 4.41 -20.16
C LYS A 182 -11.52 5.34 -18.96
N LEU A 183 -12.02 4.93 -17.79
CA LEU A 183 -11.89 5.72 -16.55
C LEU A 183 -10.43 5.96 -16.16
N LEU A 184 -9.58 4.95 -16.31
CA LEU A 184 -8.14 5.09 -16.05
C LEU A 184 -7.48 6.04 -17.05
N TYR A 185 -7.82 5.95 -18.34
CA TYR A 185 -7.30 6.80 -19.40
C TYR A 185 -7.74 8.27 -19.21
N GLU A 186 -9.02 8.51 -18.95
CA GLU A 186 -9.54 9.84 -18.64
C GLU A 186 -8.82 10.46 -17.42
N PHE A 187 -8.55 9.67 -16.38
CA PHE A 187 -7.81 10.16 -15.22
C PHE A 187 -6.35 10.53 -15.52
N LEU A 188 -5.66 9.76 -16.37
CA LEU A 188 -4.25 10.01 -16.71
C LEU A 188 -4.08 11.21 -17.67
N ASP A 189 -5.04 11.41 -18.57
CA ASP A 189 -4.99 12.48 -19.58
C ASP A 189 -5.65 13.79 -19.12
N GLU A 190 -6.48 13.77 -18.07
CA GLU A 190 -6.89 14.99 -17.41
C GLU A 190 -5.66 15.65 -16.76
N PRO A 191 -5.40 16.95 -17.00
CA PRO A 191 -4.31 17.64 -16.33
C PRO A 191 -4.59 17.58 -14.84
N LEU A 192 -3.87 16.72 -14.14
CA LEU A 192 -3.93 16.57 -12.70
C LEU A 192 -3.70 17.97 -12.10
N GLN A 193 -4.79 18.65 -11.72
CA GLN A 193 -4.71 19.92 -11.02
C GLN A 193 -4.25 19.62 -9.61
N TRP A 194 -2.94 19.68 -9.40
CA TRP A 194 -2.31 19.57 -8.10
C TRP A 194 -2.56 20.90 -7.37
N CYS A 195 -3.58 20.93 -6.51
CA CYS A 195 -3.87 22.06 -5.62
C CYS A 195 -2.97 22.07 -4.39
#